data_AF-A0A1Q9A6I6-F1
#
_entry.id   AF-A0A1Q9A6I6-F1
#
_cell.length_a   1.000
_cell.length_b   1.000
_cell.length_c   1.000
_cell.angle_alpha   90.00
_cell.angle_beta   90.00
_cell.angle_gamma   90.00
#
_symmetry.space_group_name_H-M   'P 1'
#
loop_
_entity.id
_entity.type
_entity.pdbx_description
1 polymer ?
#
loop_
_entity_poly.entity_id
_entity_poly.type
_entity_poly.pdbx_seq_one_letter_code
_entity_poly.pdbx_strand_id
1 'polypeptide(L)'
;MIGARYYLRSGFGQGMFQKLLRDFGMNGLIDGNSFVNMRVVGNQMELALAKALKARNEPFDAARREMLDEIYDIRRPVGPPLWGKLGLSANGDDIGLSGLADALTKLKPLVSDQEFALAERVMDEIVKLDAVRREENGRLGRAFANSANFYALTDRYCNLNAAACCIQFAVANAGGMPASLPDGSGWLGYCLKRIFHWIYPTDFLPEAEDVSRLIEVVDMLYKENRAFSVFPYEYAGSCDSLEQGGKLLTSL
;
A
#
# COMPACT_ATOMS: atom_id res chain seq x y z
N MET A 1 10.38 17.57 -9.65
CA MET A 1 10.14 17.21 -11.06
C MET A 1 9.72 18.35 -11.99
N ILE A 2 9.23 19.53 -11.54
CA ILE A 2 8.88 20.63 -12.49
C ILE A 2 9.47 22.02 -12.17
N GLY A 3 10.29 22.13 -11.12
CA GLY A 3 11.03 23.35 -10.80
C GLY A 3 10.15 24.61 -10.70
N ALA A 4 10.64 25.75 -11.18
CA ALA A 4 9.90 27.02 -11.14
C ALA A 4 8.56 27.00 -11.90
N ARG A 5 8.37 26.08 -12.85
CA ARG A 5 7.12 25.95 -13.63
C ARG A 5 5.93 25.55 -12.75
N TYR A 6 6.20 24.98 -11.58
CA TYR A 6 5.23 24.72 -10.53
C TYR A 6 4.48 25.97 -10.05
N TYR A 7 5.11 27.15 -10.05
CA TYR A 7 4.50 28.39 -9.53
C TYR A 7 3.64 29.14 -10.55
N LEU A 8 3.65 28.70 -11.82
CA LEU A 8 2.94 29.39 -12.88
C LEU A 8 1.43 29.11 -12.78
N ARG A 9 0.65 30.18 -12.67
CA ARG A 9 -0.82 30.13 -12.66
C ARG A 9 -1.42 30.14 -14.08
N SER A 10 -0.60 30.37 -15.10
CA SER A 10 -0.98 30.40 -16.51
C SER A 10 0.23 30.05 -17.40
N GLY A 11 -0.01 29.65 -18.65
CA GLY A 11 1.03 29.28 -19.61
C GLY A 11 1.32 27.77 -19.63
N PHE A 12 2.17 27.28 -18.73
CA PHE A 12 2.54 25.85 -18.68
C PHE A 12 1.42 25.01 -18.05
N GLY A 13 0.92 24.01 -18.78
CA GLY A 13 -0.17 23.13 -18.32
C GLY A 13 -1.42 23.88 -17.84
N GLN A 14 -1.62 25.12 -18.31
CA GLN A 14 -2.69 26.04 -17.86
C GLN A 14 -2.82 26.20 -16.34
N GLY A 15 -1.71 26.10 -15.59
CA GLY A 15 -1.76 26.18 -14.13
C GLY A 15 -2.44 24.98 -13.45
N MET A 16 -2.62 23.86 -14.16
CA MET A 16 -3.26 22.65 -13.67
C MET A 16 -2.61 22.13 -12.39
N PHE A 17 -1.29 22.23 -12.22
CA PHE A 17 -0.62 21.84 -10.99
C PHE A 17 -1.02 22.69 -9.77
N GLN A 18 -1.11 24.01 -9.94
CA GLN A 18 -1.58 24.93 -8.89
C GLN A 18 -3.07 24.71 -8.56
N LYS A 19 -3.87 24.39 -9.59
CA LYS A 19 -5.27 24.03 -9.41
C LYS A 19 -5.39 22.72 -8.62
N LEU A 20 -4.70 21.67 -9.04
CA LEU A 20 -4.68 20.37 -8.38
C LEU A 20 -4.25 20.48 -6.91
N LEU A 21 -3.20 21.26 -6.58
CA LEU A 21 -2.78 21.44 -5.19
C LEU A 21 -3.83 22.13 -4.31
N ARG A 22 -4.51 23.14 -4.87
CA ARG A 22 -5.59 23.82 -4.17
C ARG A 22 -6.74 22.85 -3.92
N ASP A 23 -7.12 22.12 -4.95
CA ASP A 23 -8.26 21.20 -4.91
C ASP A 23 -7.95 20.01 -3.97
N PHE A 24 -6.75 19.43 -4.05
CA PHE A 24 -6.30 18.37 -3.13
C PHE A 24 -6.13 18.87 -1.69
N GLY A 25 -5.73 20.12 -1.49
CA GLY A 25 -5.65 20.73 -0.15
C GLY A 25 -7.00 20.78 0.56
N MET A 26 -8.11 20.84 -0.19
CA MET A 26 -9.46 20.80 0.40
C MET A 26 -9.89 19.39 0.80
N ASN A 27 -9.35 18.33 0.18
CA ASN A 27 -9.71 16.94 0.48
C ASN A 27 -9.33 16.50 1.90
N GLY A 28 -8.39 17.20 2.57
CA GLY A 28 -8.07 16.93 3.97
C GLY A 28 -9.05 17.58 4.98
N LEU A 29 -9.99 18.39 4.50
CA LEU A 29 -10.95 19.16 5.32
C LEU A 29 -12.40 18.74 5.09
N ILE A 30 -12.74 18.31 3.88
CA ILE A 30 -14.07 17.85 3.48
C ILE A 30 -14.14 16.33 3.75
N ASP A 31 -15.18 15.85 4.44
CA ASP A 31 -15.40 14.46 4.90
C ASP A 31 -14.60 13.97 6.13
N GLY A 32 -14.12 14.92 6.94
CA GLY A 32 -13.48 14.62 8.23
C GLY A 32 -11.97 14.84 8.15
N ASN A 33 -11.43 15.62 9.09
CA ASN A 33 -10.00 15.89 9.10
C ASN A 33 -9.19 14.61 9.36
N SER A 34 -7.91 14.61 8.97
CA SER A 34 -7.03 13.45 9.17
C SER A 34 -6.99 12.95 10.62
N PHE A 35 -7.19 13.81 11.62
CA PHE A 35 -7.26 13.41 13.02
C PHE A 35 -8.53 12.63 13.38
N VAL A 36 -9.69 12.98 12.82
CA VAL A 36 -10.94 12.24 12.99
C VAL A 36 -10.80 10.85 12.37
N ASN A 37 -10.26 10.76 11.16
CA ASN A 37 -10.03 9.49 10.47
C ASN A 37 -9.00 8.63 11.22
N MET A 38 -7.88 9.22 11.66
CA MET A 38 -6.93 8.53 12.53
C MET A 38 -7.57 8.05 13.82
N ARG A 39 -8.49 8.80 14.42
CA ARG A 39 -9.18 8.36 15.64
C ARG A 39 -10.04 7.12 15.38
N VAL A 40 -10.75 7.07 14.25
CA VAL A 40 -11.53 5.89 13.85
C VAL A 40 -10.63 4.68 13.68
N VAL A 41 -9.52 4.82 12.95
CA VAL A 41 -8.54 3.73 12.73
C VAL A 41 -7.85 3.32 14.02
N GLY A 42 -7.33 4.27 14.79
CA GLY A 42 -6.60 4.04 16.03
C GLY A 42 -7.45 3.37 17.11
N ASN A 43 -8.75 3.61 17.13
CA ASN A 43 -9.67 2.89 18.02
C ASN A 43 -9.80 1.39 17.67
N GLN A 44 -9.50 1.00 16.43
CA GLN A 44 -9.48 -0.40 15.99
C GLN A 44 -8.12 -1.07 16.16
N MET A 45 -7.04 -0.27 16.29
CA MET A 45 -5.65 -0.74 16.35
C MET A 45 -5.43 -1.80 17.43
N GLU A 46 -5.95 -1.60 18.64
CA GLU A 46 -5.76 -2.58 19.73
C GLU A 46 -6.30 -3.96 19.36
N LEU A 47 -7.53 -4.02 18.83
CA LEU A 47 -8.17 -5.27 18.49
C LEU A 47 -7.53 -5.91 17.24
N ALA A 48 -7.11 -5.09 16.27
CA ALA A 48 -6.39 -5.56 15.08
C ALA A 48 -5.03 -6.18 15.44
N LEU A 49 -4.24 -5.50 16.27
CA LEU A 49 -2.94 -6.01 16.74
C LEU A 49 -3.11 -7.29 17.56
N ALA A 50 -4.08 -7.32 18.49
CA ALA A 50 -4.35 -8.50 19.29
C ALA A 50 -4.70 -9.73 18.42
N LYS A 51 -5.55 -9.55 17.40
CA LYS A 51 -5.91 -10.61 16.46
C LYS A 51 -4.73 -11.06 15.61
N ALA A 52 -3.92 -10.12 15.11
CA ALA A 52 -2.74 -10.45 14.30
C ALA A 52 -1.69 -11.24 15.10
N LEU A 53 -1.42 -10.81 16.33
CA LEU A 53 -0.47 -11.49 17.22
C LEU A 53 -0.98 -12.86 17.67
N LYS A 54 -2.30 -13.02 17.84
CA LYS A 54 -2.91 -14.33 18.09
C LYS A 54 -2.75 -15.24 16.88
N ALA A 55 -3.13 -14.76 15.69
CA ALA A 55 -3.09 -15.52 14.44
C ALA A 55 -1.67 -15.97 14.06
N ARG A 56 -0.63 -15.26 14.51
CA ARG A 56 0.77 -15.66 14.32
C ARG A 56 1.10 -17.09 14.77
N ASN A 57 0.43 -17.57 15.83
CA ASN A 57 0.73 -18.88 16.44
C ASN A 57 -0.29 -19.96 16.07
N GLU A 58 -1.27 -19.63 15.24
CA GLU A 58 -2.37 -20.53 14.86
C GLU A 58 -2.32 -20.78 13.35
N PRO A 59 -2.69 -21.98 12.87
CA PRO A 59 -2.87 -22.21 11.44
C PRO A 59 -3.85 -21.20 10.86
N PHE A 60 -3.49 -20.54 9.76
CA PHE A 60 -4.36 -19.57 9.13
C PHE A 60 -5.49 -20.29 8.38
N ASP A 61 -6.71 -19.79 8.57
CA ASP A 61 -7.91 -20.39 8.00
C ASP A 61 -7.91 -20.35 6.46
N ALA A 62 -8.25 -21.48 5.84
CA ALA A 62 -8.23 -21.62 4.38
C ALA A 62 -9.27 -20.71 3.69
N ALA A 63 -10.45 -20.52 4.29
CA ALA A 63 -11.47 -19.63 3.72
C ALA A 63 -11.03 -18.15 3.81
N ARG A 64 -10.36 -17.75 4.90
CA ARG A 64 -9.73 -16.43 5.01
C ARG A 64 -8.59 -16.24 4.02
N ARG A 65 -7.83 -17.30 3.71
CA ARG A 65 -6.78 -17.26 2.67
C ARG A 65 -7.38 -17.04 1.28
N GLU A 66 -8.46 -17.73 0.96
CA GLU A 66 -9.20 -17.53 -0.30
C GLU A 66 -9.72 -16.09 -0.43
N MET A 67 -10.26 -15.52 0.66
CA MET A 67 -10.68 -14.11 0.68
C MET A 67 -9.53 -13.14 0.43
N LEU A 68 -8.35 -13.38 1.00
CA LEU A 68 -7.18 -12.55 0.69
C LEU A 68 -6.78 -12.68 -0.79
N ASP A 69 -6.87 -13.87 -1.38
CA ASP A 69 -6.58 -14.05 -2.80
C ASP A 69 -7.62 -13.33 -3.68
N GLU A 70 -8.90 -13.31 -3.29
CA GLU A 70 -9.93 -12.48 -3.94
C GLU A 70 -9.66 -10.97 -3.84
N ILE A 71 -9.10 -10.49 -2.72
CA ILE A 71 -8.81 -9.06 -2.51
C ILE A 71 -7.54 -8.63 -3.26
N TYR A 72 -6.49 -9.46 -3.25
CA TYR A 72 -5.16 -9.05 -3.65
C TYR A 72 -4.73 -9.57 -5.03
N ASP A 73 -5.31 -10.66 -5.56
CA ASP A 73 -4.97 -11.16 -6.90
C ASP A 73 -5.62 -10.29 -7.99
N ILE A 74 -4.80 -9.52 -8.70
CA ILE A 74 -5.26 -8.57 -9.72
C ILE A 74 -5.82 -9.25 -10.97
N ARG A 75 -5.56 -10.55 -11.13
CA ARG A 75 -6.03 -11.33 -12.28
C ARG A 75 -7.46 -11.84 -12.05
N ARG A 76 -7.94 -11.80 -10.81
CA ARG A 76 -9.30 -12.21 -10.49
C ARG A 76 -10.29 -11.09 -10.86
N PRO A 77 -11.43 -11.43 -11.48
CA PRO A 77 -12.46 -10.45 -11.74
C PRO A 77 -13.05 -9.94 -10.41
N VAL A 78 -13.28 -8.64 -10.32
CA VAL A 78 -13.99 -8.05 -9.18
C VAL A 78 -15.45 -8.47 -9.24
N GLY A 79 -15.89 -9.21 -8.22
CA GLY A 79 -17.29 -9.61 -8.07
C GLY A 79 -18.23 -8.40 -7.82
N PRO A 80 -19.55 -8.59 -7.87
CA PRO A 80 -20.49 -7.51 -7.58
C PRO A 80 -20.31 -7.00 -6.14
N PRO A 81 -20.47 -5.68 -5.91
CA PRO A 81 -20.34 -5.11 -4.57
C PRO A 81 -21.38 -5.68 -3.62
N LEU A 82 -20.92 -6.15 -2.45
CA LEU A 82 -21.78 -6.70 -1.40
C LEU A 82 -22.22 -5.59 -0.43
N TRP A 83 -23.08 -4.67 -0.89
CA TRP A 83 -23.50 -3.49 -0.11
C TRP A 83 -24.03 -3.81 1.30
N GLY A 84 -24.73 -4.94 1.46
CA GLY A 84 -25.26 -5.39 2.75
C GLY A 84 -24.20 -5.87 3.76
N LYS A 85 -22.94 -6.01 3.34
CA LYS A 85 -21.80 -6.35 4.21
C LYS A 85 -20.98 -5.12 4.63
N LEU A 86 -21.33 -3.92 4.15
CA LEU A 86 -20.67 -2.70 4.59
C LEU A 86 -20.99 -2.41 6.06
N GLY A 87 -19.95 -2.17 6.85
CA GLY A 87 -20.07 -1.81 8.26
C GLY A 87 -19.34 -0.50 8.56
N LEU A 88 -19.80 0.22 9.58
CA LEU A 88 -19.13 1.43 10.09
C LEU A 88 -17.84 1.10 10.86
N SER A 89 -17.67 -0.15 11.27
CA SER A 89 -16.49 -0.64 11.96
C SER A 89 -16.16 -2.05 11.48
N ALA A 90 -14.86 -2.31 11.35
CA ALA A 90 -14.33 -3.64 11.07
C ALA A 90 -14.22 -4.53 12.34
N ASN A 91 -14.53 -4.00 13.54
CA ASN A 91 -14.29 -4.69 14.82
C ASN A 91 -12.87 -5.28 14.91
N GLY A 92 -11.87 -4.49 14.50
CA GLY A 92 -10.47 -4.89 14.38
C GLY A 92 -10.20 -6.09 13.46
N ASP A 93 -11.13 -6.50 12.59
CA ASP A 93 -10.88 -7.56 11.60
C ASP A 93 -10.06 -7.04 10.41
N ASP A 94 -8.76 -6.91 10.66
CA ASP A 94 -7.77 -6.61 9.64
C ASP A 94 -7.24 -7.94 9.07
N ILE A 95 -7.85 -8.42 7.98
CA ILE A 95 -7.49 -9.70 7.38
C ILE A 95 -6.07 -9.69 6.79
N GLY A 96 -5.62 -8.54 6.26
CA GLY A 96 -4.27 -8.39 5.72
C GLY A 96 -3.20 -8.55 6.79
N LEU A 97 -3.40 -7.92 7.95
CA LEU A 97 -2.49 -8.01 9.09
C LEU A 97 -2.58 -9.37 9.79
N SER A 98 -3.79 -9.90 10.00
CA SER A 98 -3.97 -11.22 10.64
C SER A 98 -3.47 -12.38 9.78
N GLY A 99 -3.47 -12.24 8.46
CA GLY A 99 -2.88 -13.21 7.53
C GLY A 99 -1.37 -13.05 7.31
N LEU A 100 -0.68 -12.14 8.01
CA LEU A 100 0.72 -11.82 7.72
C LEU A 100 1.66 -13.00 7.98
N ALA A 101 1.45 -13.77 9.05
CA ALA A 101 2.32 -14.92 9.37
C ALA A 101 2.23 -16.03 8.31
N ASP A 102 1.03 -16.31 7.80
CA ASP A 102 0.82 -17.20 6.65
C ASP A 102 1.49 -16.64 5.39
N ALA A 103 1.30 -15.35 5.12
CA ALA A 103 1.88 -14.71 3.96
C ALA A 103 3.42 -14.77 3.97
N LEU A 104 4.08 -14.55 5.12
CA LEU A 104 5.54 -14.71 5.26
C LEU A 104 5.98 -16.14 4.93
N THR A 105 5.25 -17.15 5.43
CA THR A 105 5.54 -18.56 5.11
C THR A 105 5.51 -18.80 3.59
N LYS A 106 4.50 -18.25 2.90
CA LYS A 106 4.34 -18.36 1.45
C LYS A 106 5.31 -17.50 0.65
N LEU A 107 5.73 -16.36 1.20
CA LEU A 107 6.62 -15.39 0.56
C LEU A 107 8.06 -15.91 0.51
N LYS A 108 8.51 -16.65 1.53
CA LYS A 108 9.90 -17.12 1.65
C LYS A 108 10.48 -17.77 0.38
N PRO A 109 9.80 -18.72 -0.30
CA PRO A 109 10.33 -19.30 -1.54
C PRO A 109 10.21 -18.38 -2.78
N LEU A 110 9.58 -17.21 -2.67
CA LEU A 110 9.22 -16.36 -3.81
C LEU A 110 10.11 -15.14 -3.99
N VAL A 111 10.89 -14.77 -2.98
CA VAL A 111 11.70 -13.54 -2.96
C VAL A 111 13.12 -13.83 -2.51
N SER A 112 14.03 -12.87 -2.72
CA SER A 112 15.39 -12.95 -2.21
C SER A 112 15.44 -12.96 -0.68
N ASP A 113 16.50 -13.51 -0.08
CA ASP A 113 16.70 -13.51 1.38
C ASP A 113 16.68 -12.08 1.97
N GLN A 114 17.17 -11.10 1.22
CA GLN A 114 17.17 -9.70 1.63
C GLN A 114 15.75 -9.10 1.69
N GLU A 115 14.94 -9.37 0.66
CA GLU A 115 13.53 -8.95 0.66
C GLU A 115 12.72 -9.69 1.72
N PHE A 116 12.98 -10.98 1.92
CA PHE A 116 12.34 -11.76 2.96
C PHE A 116 12.66 -11.20 4.36
N ALA A 117 13.92 -10.84 4.63
CA ALA A 117 14.32 -10.23 5.89
C ALA A 117 13.62 -8.89 6.15
N LEU A 118 13.38 -8.07 5.11
CA LEU A 118 12.57 -6.85 5.23
C LEU A 118 11.11 -7.18 5.57
N ALA A 119 10.54 -8.22 4.96
CA ALA A 119 9.18 -8.65 5.23
C ALA A 119 9.02 -9.21 6.66
N GLU A 120 9.97 -10.05 7.12
CA GLU A 120 9.97 -10.53 8.52
C GLU A 120 10.06 -9.39 9.53
N ARG A 121 10.88 -8.36 9.23
CA ARG A 121 10.97 -7.17 10.08
C ARG A 121 9.61 -6.48 10.28
N VAL A 122 8.68 -6.56 9.34
CA VAL A 122 7.32 -6.01 9.52
C VAL A 122 6.61 -6.68 10.71
N MET A 123 6.73 -8.00 10.85
CA MET A 123 6.16 -8.73 12.00
C MET A 123 6.82 -8.30 13.31
N ASP A 124 8.14 -8.14 13.33
CA ASP A 124 8.84 -7.64 14.52
C ASP A 124 8.39 -6.23 14.93
N GLU A 125 8.18 -5.36 13.95
CA GLU A 125 7.68 -4.01 14.18
C GLU A 125 6.23 -3.98 14.68
N ILE A 126 5.40 -4.94 14.28
CA ILE A 126 4.05 -5.15 14.84
C ILE A 126 4.13 -5.54 16.32
N VAL A 127 5.04 -6.46 16.68
CA VAL A 127 5.26 -6.84 18.08
C VAL A 127 5.72 -5.63 18.91
N LYS A 128 6.68 -4.86 18.40
CA LYS A 128 7.18 -3.64 19.06
C LYS A 128 6.07 -2.59 19.21
N LEU A 129 5.26 -2.39 18.17
CA LEU A 129 4.15 -1.44 18.20
C LEU A 129 3.13 -1.79 19.29
N ASP A 130 2.71 -3.06 19.40
CA ASP A 130 1.77 -3.46 20.45
C ASP A 130 2.38 -3.32 21.85
N ALA A 131 3.66 -3.64 22.03
CA ALA A 131 4.35 -3.44 23.31
C ALA A 131 4.35 -1.97 23.74
N VAL A 132 4.78 -1.05 22.86
CA VAL A 132 4.81 0.40 23.15
C VAL A 132 3.39 0.93 23.38
N ARG A 133 2.40 0.48 22.60
CA ARG A 133 1.00 0.85 22.79
C ARG A 133 0.50 0.45 24.18
N ARG A 134 0.79 -0.78 24.63
CA ARG A 134 0.39 -1.26 25.96
C ARG A 134 1.05 -0.46 27.08
N GLU A 135 2.33 -0.13 26.93
CA GLU A 135 3.06 0.70 27.88
C GLU A 135 2.44 2.11 27.99
N GLU A 136 2.23 2.78 26.87
CA GLU A 136 1.64 4.12 26.82
C GLU A 136 0.20 4.14 27.34
N ASN A 137 -0.60 3.13 27.00
CA ASN A 137 -1.95 2.98 27.53
C ASN A 137 -1.94 2.71 29.04
N GLY A 138 -1.00 1.93 29.55
CA GLY A 138 -0.83 1.70 30.99
C GLY A 138 -0.42 2.98 31.74
N ARG A 139 0.44 3.80 31.13
CA ARG A 139 0.92 5.07 31.70
C ARG A 139 -0.14 6.17 31.71
N LEU A 140 -0.93 6.29 30.63
CA LEU A 140 -1.89 7.38 30.43
C LEU A 140 -3.33 7.01 30.76
N GLY A 141 -3.66 5.71 30.83
CA GLY A 141 -5.01 5.21 31.03
C GLY A 141 -6.01 5.82 30.05
N ARG A 142 -7.12 6.37 30.57
CA ARG A 142 -8.18 6.99 29.75
C ARG A 142 -7.71 8.18 28.91
N ALA A 143 -6.60 8.83 29.29
CA ALA A 143 -6.05 9.96 28.53
C ALA A 143 -5.34 9.50 27.24
N PHE A 144 -5.00 8.21 27.11
CA PHE A 144 -4.25 7.68 25.98
C PHE A 144 -4.94 8.01 24.64
N ALA A 145 -6.24 7.75 24.52
CA ALA A 145 -7.00 7.94 23.27
C ALA A 145 -7.10 9.40 22.77
N ASN A 146 -6.66 10.39 23.56
CA ASN A 146 -6.58 11.79 23.14
C ASN A 146 -5.13 12.33 23.16
N SER A 147 -4.15 11.45 23.32
CA SER A 147 -2.73 11.83 23.42
C SER A 147 -2.04 11.90 22.06
N ALA A 148 -0.96 12.69 21.96
CA ALA A 148 -0.10 12.71 20.78
C ALA A 148 0.50 11.31 20.48
N ASN A 149 0.81 10.54 21.52
CA ASN A 149 1.35 9.18 21.40
C ASN A 149 0.35 8.24 20.72
N PHE A 150 -0.95 8.37 20.99
CA PHE A 150 -1.97 7.59 20.30
C PHE A 150 -1.98 7.85 18.78
N TYR A 151 -1.90 9.12 18.36
CA TYR A 151 -1.86 9.46 16.94
C TYR A 151 -0.56 8.99 16.28
N ALA A 152 0.59 9.16 16.94
CA ALA A 152 1.88 8.67 16.45
C ALA A 152 1.91 7.14 16.28
N LEU A 153 1.35 6.40 17.25
CA LEU A 153 1.24 4.93 17.17
C LEU A 153 0.23 4.50 16.11
N THR A 154 -0.86 5.24 15.92
CA THR A 154 -1.84 4.97 14.86
C THR A 154 -1.22 5.19 13.47
N ASP A 155 -0.43 6.25 13.29
CA ASP A 155 0.29 6.48 12.03
C ASP A 155 1.26 5.34 11.73
N ARG A 156 2.02 4.88 12.74
CA ARG A 156 2.87 3.69 12.61
C ARG A 156 2.08 2.42 12.30
N TYR A 157 0.91 2.23 12.91
CA TYR A 157 -0.01 1.13 12.58
C TYR A 157 -0.43 1.17 11.10
N CYS A 158 -0.84 2.34 10.59
CA CYS A 158 -1.22 2.50 9.18
C CYS A 158 -0.06 2.13 8.24
N ASN A 159 1.16 2.56 8.55
CA ASN A 159 2.35 2.20 7.78
C ASN A 159 2.61 0.68 7.79
N LEU A 160 2.49 0.02 8.95
CA LEU A 160 2.66 -1.44 9.05
C LEU A 160 1.52 -2.23 8.39
N ASN A 161 0.28 -1.72 8.45
CA ASN A 161 -0.83 -2.28 7.68
C ASN A 161 -0.55 -2.19 6.17
N ALA A 162 -0.07 -1.04 5.68
CA ALA A 162 0.33 -0.90 4.28
C ALA A 162 1.44 -1.89 3.89
N ALA A 163 2.42 -2.12 4.77
CA ALA A 163 3.46 -3.12 4.53
C ALA A 163 2.88 -4.54 4.45
N ALA A 164 1.94 -4.90 5.36
CA ALA A 164 1.23 -6.16 5.30
C ALA A 164 0.45 -6.31 3.98
N CYS A 165 -0.25 -5.27 3.54
CA CYS A 165 -0.94 -5.25 2.24
C CYS A 165 0.02 -5.50 1.06
N CYS A 166 1.21 -4.88 1.05
CA CYS A 166 2.24 -5.15 0.03
C CYS A 166 2.70 -6.61 0.04
N ILE A 167 2.88 -7.20 1.22
CA ILE A 167 3.26 -8.62 1.37
C ILE A 167 2.15 -9.54 0.86
N GLN A 168 0.89 -9.27 1.24
CA GLN A 168 -0.26 -10.05 0.75
C GLN A 168 -0.38 -9.96 -0.77
N PHE A 169 -0.18 -8.76 -1.32
CA PHE A 169 -0.18 -8.52 -2.75
C PHE A 169 0.92 -9.31 -3.47
N ALA A 170 2.15 -9.32 -2.95
CA ALA A 170 3.25 -10.09 -3.53
C ALA A 170 2.95 -11.59 -3.54
N VAL A 171 2.37 -12.12 -2.47
CA VAL A 171 1.99 -13.55 -2.37
C VAL A 171 0.87 -13.90 -3.35
N ALA A 172 -0.19 -13.09 -3.43
CA ALA A 172 -1.34 -13.37 -4.30
C ALA A 172 -0.99 -13.29 -5.80
N ASN A 173 -0.02 -12.45 -6.16
CA ASN A 173 0.39 -12.22 -7.55
C ASN A 173 1.72 -12.87 -7.90
N ALA A 174 2.22 -13.79 -7.06
CA ALA A 174 3.43 -14.54 -7.31
C ALA A 174 3.37 -15.23 -8.70
N GLY A 175 4.41 -15.01 -9.52
CA GLY A 175 4.49 -15.55 -10.89
C GLY A 175 3.56 -14.89 -11.92
N GLY A 176 2.80 -13.85 -11.55
CA GLY A 176 1.91 -13.09 -12.44
C GLY A 176 2.20 -11.59 -12.50
N MET A 177 3.21 -11.11 -11.76
CA MET A 177 3.61 -9.71 -11.76
C MET A 177 4.20 -9.30 -13.11
N PRO A 178 3.76 -8.18 -13.71
CA PRO A 178 4.34 -7.71 -14.97
C PRO A 178 5.83 -7.43 -14.82
N ALA A 179 6.61 -7.87 -15.83
CA ALA A 179 8.05 -7.62 -15.93
C ALA A 179 8.44 -6.14 -16.14
N SER A 180 7.47 -5.22 -16.05
CA SER A 180 7.67 -3.78 -16.27
C SER A 180 8.35 -3.08 -15.10
N LEU A 181 8.38 -3.69 -13.91
CA LEU A 181 9.32 -3.33 -12.85
C LEU A 181 10.61 -4.13 -13.10
N PRO A 182 11.82 -3.66 -12.73
CA PRO A 182 13.07 -4.35 -13.05
C PRO A 182 12.88 -5.81 -12.63
N ASP A 183 12.87 -6.71 -13.62
CA ASP A 183 12.62 -8.17 -13.56
C ASP A 183 11.44 -8.74 -12.71
N GLY A 184 10.55 -7.90 -12.17
CA GLY A 184 9.49 -8.35 -11.26
C GLY A 184 9.99 -8.76 -9.87
N SER A 185 11.31 -8.86 -9.66
CA SER A 185 11.94 -9.03 -8.34
C SER A 185 12.27 -7.64 -7.75
N GLY A 186 12.29 -7.51 -6.43
CA GLY A 186 12.63 -6.25 -5.78
C GLY A 186 11.47 -5.28 -5.53
N TRP A 187 10.33 -5.35 -6.22
CA TRP A 187 9.19 -4.43 -6.00
C TRP A 187 8.76 -4.38 -4.53
N LEU A 188 8.64 -5.56 -3.92
CA LEU A 188 8.28 -5.67 -2.52
C LEU A 188 9.37 -5.02 -1.65
N GLY A 189 10.65 -5.32 -1.93
CA GLY A 189 11.78 -4.68 -1.27
C GLY A 189 11.72 -3.15 -1.32
N TYR A 190 11.41 -2.54 -2.47
CA TYR A 190 11.25 -1.09 -2.61
C TYR A 190 10.10 -0.55 -1.76
N CYS A 191 8.93 -1.20 -1.81
CA CYS A 191 7.77 -0.79 -1.03
C CYS A 191 8.07 -0.84 0.47
N LEU A 192 8.69 -1.92 0.95
CA LEU A 192 9.05 -2.09 2.35
C LEU A 192 10.12 -1.09 2.79
N LYS A 193 11.19 -0.89 2.01
CA LYS A 193 12.19 0.16 2.28
C LYS A 193 11.54 1.55 2.36
N ARG A 194 10.62 1.85 1.45
CA ARG A 194 9.91 3.14 1.42
C ARG A 194 9.02 3.35 2.64
N ILE A 195 8.31 2.32 3.08
CA ILE A 195 7.48 2.34 4.28
C ILE A 195 8.35 2.48 5.53
N PHE A 196 9.45 1.72 5.62
CA PHE A 196 10.38 1.86 6.72
C PHE A 196 11.07 3.23 6.74
N HIS A 197 11.28 3.89 5.60
CA HIS A 197 11.71 5.29 5.59
C HIS A 197 10.68 6.24 6.21
N TRP A 198 9.37 5.98 6.07
CA TRP A 198 8.36 6.79 6.75
C TRP A 198 8.37 6.58 8.27
N ILE A 199 8.62 5.36 8.72
CA ILE A 199 8.69 5.02 10.15
C ILE A 199 10.03 5.48 10.76
N TYR A 200 11.12 5.33 10.00
CA TYR A 200 12.52 5.58 10.39
C TYR A 200 13.25 6.35 9.28
N PRO A 201 13.05 7.68 9.18
CA PRO A 201 13.59 8.49 8.08
C PRO A 201 15.12 8.47 7.95
N THR A 202 15.83 8.18 9.04
CA THR A 202 17.30 8.13 9.08
C THR A 202 17.88 6.79 8.68
N ASP A 203 17.10 5.71 8.78
CA ASP A 203 17.64 4.35 8.74
C ASP A 203 17.48 3.71 7.36
N PHE A 204 16.56 4.23 6.56
CA PHE A 204 16.21 3.70 5.24
C PHE A 204 16.30 4.80 4.21
N LEU A 205 17.47 4.97 3.61
CA LEU A 205 17.59 5.78 2.39
C LEU A 205 17.55 4.86 1.18
N PRO A 206 16.77 5.17 0.14
CA PRO A 206 16.86 4.43 -1.09
C PRO A 206 18.26 4.62 -1.70
N GLU A 207 18.90 3.52 -2.06
CA GLU A 207 20.23 3.56 -2.68
C GLU A 207 20.15 4.26 -4.05
N ALA A 208 21.25 4.87 -4.49
CA ALA A 208 21.26 5.58 -5.78
C ALA A 208 20.92 4.65 -6.96
N GLU A 209 21.38 3.40 -6.89
CA GLU A 209 21.09 2.37 -7.89
C GLU A 209 19.60 1.99 -7.91
N ASP A 210 19.01 1.82 -6.72
CA ASP A 210 17.60 1.55 -6.49
C ASP A 210 16.70 2.63 -7.15
N VAL A 211 17.06 3.91 -6.97
CA VAL A 211 16.34 5.04 -7.59
C VAL A 211 16.53 5.08 -9.11
N SER A 212 17.74 4.78 -9.59
CA SER A 212 18.07 4.83 -11.02
C SER A 212 17.24 3.81 -11.81
N ARG A 213 17.11 2.58 -11.30
CA ARG A 213 16.29 1.53 -11.93
C ARG A 213 14.81 1.89 -11.99
N LEU A 214 14.28 2.53 -10.94
CA LEU A 214 12.89 3.02 -10.95
C LEU A 214 12.68 4.13 -11.99
N ILE A 215 13.65 5.01 -12.18
CA ILE A 215 13.60 6.06 -13.21
C ILE A 215 13.57 5.45 -14.61
N GLU A 216 14.36 4.41 -14.87
CA GLU A 216 14.35 3.69 -16.15
C GLU A 216 12.98 3.08 -16.46
N VAL A 217 12.33 2.47 -15.45
CA VAL A 217 10.97 1.93 -15.59
C VAL A 217 9.97 3.03 -15.88
N VAL A 218 10.01 4.14 -15.14
CA VAL A 218 9.13 5.28 -15.38
C VAL A 218 9.36 5.87 -16.78
N ASP A 219 10.59 5.98 -17.25
CA ASP A 219 10.91 6.45 -18.59
C ASP A 219 10.36 5.51 -19.68
N MET A 220 10.49 4.19 -19.49
CA MET A 220 9.90 3.19 -20.38
C MET A 220 8.37 3.31 -20.42
N LEU A 221 7.70 3.32 -19.26
CA LEU A 221 6.24 3.42 -19.19
C LEU A 221 5.72 4.71 -19.84
N TYR A 222 6.47 5.81 -19.68
CA TYR A 222 6.17 7.07 -20.33
C TYR A 222 6.30 6.97 -21.86
N LYS A 223 7.41 6.41 -22.36
CA LYS A 223 7.66 6.23 -23.80
C LYS A 223 6.64 5.30 -24.46
N GLU A 224 6.18 4.27 -23.75
CA GLU A 224 5.17 3.32 -24.22
C GLU A 224 3.73 3.82 -24.07
N ASN A 225 3.52 5.04 -23.52
CA ASN A 225 2.20 5.58 -23.23
C ASN A 225 1.35 4.66 -22.34
N ARG A 226 1.96 4.15 -21.27
CA ARG A 226 1.36 3.25 -20.30
C ARG A 226 1.25 3.89 -18.93
N ALA A 227 0.31 3.40 -18.12
CA ALA A 227 0.13 3.91 -16.77
C ALA A 227 1.34 3.67 -15.87
N PHE A 228 1.69 4.66 -15.05
CA PHE A 228 2.66 4.50 -13.95
C PHE A 228 2.03 3.66 -12.84
N SER A 229 1.98 2.35 -13.08
CA SER A 229 1.25 1.39 -12.26
C SER A 229 1.99 0.05 -12.27
N VAL A 230 1.84 -0.71 -11.18
CA VAL A 230 2.32 -2.10 -11.09
C VAL A 230 1.71 -2.97 -12.19
N PHE A 231 0.47 -2.65 -12.61
CA PHE A 231 -0.13 -3.17 -13.84
C PHE A 231 -0.28 -2.02 -14.83
N PRO A 232 0.62 -1.90 -15.82
CA PRO A 232 0.60 -0.77 -16.74
C PRO A 232 -0.43 -1.06 -17.84
N TYR A 233 -1.67 -0.65 -17.58
CA TYR A 233 -2.69 -0.57 -18.62
C TYR A 233 -2.34 0.54 -19.61
N GLU A 234 -2.66 0.32 -20.86
CA GLU A 234 -2.46 1.30 -21.92
C GLU A 234 -3.44 2.46 -21.76
N TYR A 235 -2.95 3.67 -22.00
CA TYR A 235 -3.85 4.80 -22.16
C TYR A 235 -4.52 4.75 -23.54
N ALA A 236 -5.76 5.22 -23.63
CA ALA A 236 -6.45 5.36 -24.91
C ALA A 236 -5.57 6.19 -25.89
N GLY A 237 -5.15 5.59 -27.01
CA GLY A 237 -4.26 6.20 -28.00
C GLY A 237 -2.79 5.75 -27.98
N SER A 238 -2.44 4.69 -27.24
CA SER A 238 -1.16 3.95 -27.38
C SER A 238 -1.01 3.34 -28.80
N CYS A 239 0.23 3.11 -29.27
CA CYS A 239 0.51 2.61 -30.62
C CYS A 239 -0.23 1.29 -30.96
N ASP A 240 -0.40 0.38 -30.00
CA ASP A 240 -1.10 -0.90 -30.22
C ASP A 240 -2.63 -0.75 -30.21
N SER A 241 -3.16 0.25 -29.51
CA SER A 241 -4.60 0.58 -29.52
C SER A 241 -5.09 1.07 -30.90
N LEU A 242 -4.19 1.64 -31.72
CA LEU A 242 -4.49 2.03 -33.11
C LEU A 242 -4.58 0.82 -34.05
N GLU A 243 -3.78 -0.23 -33.84
CA GLU A 243 -3.87 -1.47 -34.63
C GLU A 243 -5.10 -2.32 -34.28
N GLN A 244 -5.49 -2.39 -32.98
CA GLN A 244 -6.72 -3.07 -32.57
C GLN A 244 -7.98 -2.28 -32.94
N GLY A 245 -7.95 -0.94 -32.84
CA GLY A 245 -9.02 -0.06 -33.29
C GLY A 245 -9.25 -0.11 -34.82
N GLY A 246 -8.18 -0.31 -35.61
CA GLY A 246 -8.28 -0.50 -37.06
C GLY A 246 -8.91 -1.83 -37.49
N LYS A 247 -8.74 -2.91 -36.70
CA LYS A 247 -9.36 -4.22 -36.96
C LYS A 247 -10.85 -4.29 -36.61
N LEU A 248 -11.28 -3.52 -35.61
CA LEU A 248 -12.70 -3.42 -35.23
C LEU A 248 -13.53 -2.56 -36.21
N LEU A 249 -12.90 -1.66 -36.97
CA LEU A 249 -13.58 -0.80 -37.95
C LEU A 249 -13.55 -1.32 -39.40
N THR A 250 -12.85 -2.42 -39.67
CA THR A 250 -12.83 -3.09 -40.98
C THR A 250 -13.69 -4.37 -41.02
N SER A 251 -14.42 -4.65 -39.93
CA SER A 251 -15.34 -5.79 -39.79
C SER A 251 -16.80 -5.37 -39.55
N LEU A 252 -17.14 -4.12 -39.87
CA LEU A 252 -18.52 -3.63 -40.06
C LEU A 252 -18.73 -3.31 -41.55
#